data_AF-A0A0C9XM75-F1
#
_entry.id   AF-A0A0C9XM75-F1
#
_cell.length_a   1.000
_cell.length_b   1.000
_cell.length_c   1.000
_cell.angle_alpha   90.00
_cell.angle_beta   90.00
_cell.angle_gamma   90.00
#
_symmetry.space_group_name_H-M   'P 1'
#
loop_
_entity.id
_entity.type
_entity.pdbx_description
1 polymer ?
#
loop_
_entity_poly.entity_id
_entity_poly.type
_entity_poly.pdbx_seq_one_letter_code
_entity_poly.pdbx_strand_id
1 'polypeptide(L)'
;MVKIGLPSDFKKDHILEKFYWQLAQFYRYSIPSRIADAVPALEFVIDVYKRCNPSGNQIDIFPMLYLGVALSKKPGEEEKAIKTFKEALDNLDKAPQMPVRGLIWARAYFSRVLRKKGRVKEAKKQDRLIREWILGHPYLMSPSELRELVVEDGVTDYVFAHPDMKIVFDRMDEIKDPVTGATVVVDKIMVAKRPF
;
A
#
# COMPACT_ATOMS: atom_id res chain seq x y z
N MET A 1 -21.30 37.85 -9.63
CA MET A 1 -20.79 36.47 -9.52
C MET A 1 -19.35 36.46 -10.01
N VAL A 2 -18.37 36.56 -9.10
CA VAL A 2 -16.94 36.60 -9.48
C VAL A 2 -16.50 35.15 -9.69
N LYS A 3 -16.20 34.76 -10.94
CA LYS A 3 -15.45 33.54 -11.22
C LYS A 3 -14.02 33.81 -10.73
N ILE A 4 -13.72 33.41 -9.51
CA ILE A 4 -12.35 33.32 -9.02
C ILE A 4 -11.72 32.17 -9.81
N GLY A 5 -11.15 32.49 -10.97
CA GLY A 5 -10.32 31.57 -11.72
C GLY A 5 -9.13 31.20 -10.84
N LEU A 6 -8.84 29.90 -10.72
CA LEU A 6 -7.62 29.43 -10.05
C LEU A 6 -6.42 30.18 -10.64
N PRO A 7 -5.52 30.74 -9.80
CA PRO A 7 -4.34 31.48 -10.28
C PRO A 7 -3.57 30.67 -11.33
N SER A 8 -2.97 31.33 -12.33
CA SER A 8 -2.25 30.64 -13.42
C SER A 8 -1.19 29.65 -12.92
N ASP A 9 -0.57 29.93 -11.79
CA ASP A 9 0.46 29.08 -11.18
C ASP A 9 -0.11 27.79 -10.61
N PHE A 10 -1.38 27.81 -10.18
CA PHE A 10 -2.11 26.63 -9.71
C PHE A 10 -2.28 25.58 -10.82
N LYS A 11 -2.52 26.04 -12.07
CA LYS A 11 -2.63 25.12 -13.21
C LYS A 11 -1.31 24.45 -13.54
N LYS A 12 -0.18 25.14 -13.37
CA LYS A 12 1.16 24.60 -13.62
C LYS A 12 1.53 23.57 -12.55
N ASP A 13 1.34 23.91 -11.28
CA ASP A 13 1.62 23.02 -10.15
C ASP A 13 0.78 21.73 -10.23
N HIS A 14 -0.49 21.82 -10.62
CA HIS A 14 -1.34 20.64 -10.78
C HIS A 14 -0.88 19.72 -11.94
N ILE A 15 -0.34 20.26 -13.03
CA ILE A 15 0.23 19.44 -14.10
C ILE A 15 1.50 18.75 -13.60
N LEU A 16 2.39 19.49 -12.94
CA LEU A 16 3.62 18.93 -12.38
C LEU A 16 3.34 17.84 -11.33
N GLU A 17 2.32 18.05 -10.50
CA GLU A 17 1.87 17.09 -9.48
C GLU A 17 1.54 15.73 -10.09
N LYS A 18 0.81 15.68 -11.22
CA LYS A 18 0.53 14.43 -11.93
C LYS A 18 1.79 13.70 -12.40
N PHE A 19 2.77 14.44 -12.92
CA PHE A 19 4.04 13.85 -13.36
C PHE A 19 4.86 13.33 -12.18
N TYR A 20 4.95 14.07 -11.08
CA TYR A 20 5.63 13.63 -9.87
C TYR A 20 4.96 12.43 -9.22
N TRP A 21 3.62 12.40 -9.22
CA TRP A 21 2.87 11.24 -8.76
C TRP A 21 3.14 10.00 -9.62
N GLN A 22 3.13 10.15 -10.95
CA GLN A 22 3.44 9.05 -11.87
C GLN A 22 4.90 8.57 -11.70
N LEU A 23 5.84 9.50 -11.53
CA LEU A 23 7.25 9.18 -11.29
C LEU A 23 7.43 8.39 -9.98
N ALA A 24 6.73 8.76 -8.91
CA ALA A 24 6.75 8.01 -7.65
C ALA A 24 6.24 6.58 -7.82
N GLN A 25 5.24 6.36 -8.68
CA GLN A 25 4.76 5.01 -9.01
C GLN A 25 5.82 4.22 -9.80
N PHE A 26 6.52 4.84 -10.75
CA PHE A 26 7.63 4.18 -11.45
C PHE A 26 8.76 3.77 -10.51
N TYR A 27 9.10 4.61 -9.53
CA TYR A 27 10.07 4.24 -8.49
C TYR A 27 9.59 3.10 -7.59
N ARG A 28 8.29 3.03 -7.29
CA ARG A 28 7.72 1.89 -6.54
C ARG A 28 7.92 0.58 -7.28
N TYR A 29 7.53 0.55 -8.55
CA TYR A 29 7.45 -0.69 -9.36
C TYR A 29 8.76 -1.03 -10.10
N SER A 30 9.83 -0.25 -9.93
CA SER A 30 11.15 -0.65 -10.41
C SER A 30 11.64 -1.90 -9.66
N ILE A 31 12.49 -2.69 -10.29
CA ILE A 31 13.10 -3.89 -9.69
C ILE A 31 14.63 -3.72 -9.77
N PRO A 32 15.33 -3.55 -8.63
CA PRO A 32 14.79 -3.38 -7.27
C PRO A 32 14.00 -2.08 -7.11
N SER A 33 13.13 -2.02 -6.10
CA SER A 33 12.31 -0.83 -5.83
C SER A 33 13.19 0.35 -5.45
N ARG A 34 12.98 1.49 -6.12
CA ARG A 34 13.68 2.76 -5.89
C ARG A 34 12.79 3.77 -5.18
N ILE A 35 11.75 3.31 -4.48
CA ILE A 35 10.76 4.17 -3.83
C ILE A 35 11.36 5.22 -2.87
N ALA A 36 12.56 4.97 -2.32
CA ALA A 36 13.28 5.94 -1.50
C ALA A 36 13.66 7.23 -2.27
N ASP A 37 13.87 7.14 -3.58
CA ASP A 37 14.20 8.28 -4.45
C ASP A 37 12.97 9.20 -4.66
N ALA A 38 11.76 8.68 -4.41
CA ALA A 38 10.51 9.40 -4.64
C ALA A 38 10.17 10.43 -3.56
N VAL A 39 10.94 10.52 -2.46
CA VAL A 39 10.62 11.42 -1.32
C VAL A 39 10.33 12.86 -1.74
N PRO A 40 11.18 13.56 -2.53
CA PRO A 40 10.92 14.95 -2.90
C PRO A 40 9.68 15.10 -3.79
N ALA A 41 9.46 14.16 -4.70
CA ALA A 41 8.29 14.14 -5.57
C ALA A 41 7.00 13.96 -4.76
N LEU A 42 6.99 13.06 -3.78
CA LEU A 42 5.85 12.80 -2.92
C LEU A 42 5.56 13.97 -1.96
N GLU A 43 6.60 14.60 -1.40
CA GLU A 43 6.44 15.82 -0.59
C GLU A 43 5.80 16.95 -1.42
N PHE A 44 6.23 17.14 -2.67
CA PHE A 44 5.61 18.11 -3.59
C PHE A 44 4.14 17.80 -3.87
N VAL A 45 3.81 16.55 -4.20
CA VAL A 45 2.42 16.12 -4.48
C VAL A 45 1.51 16.39 -3.28
N ILE A 46 1.97 16.04 -2.07
CA ILE A 46 1.21 16.27 -0.82
C ILE A 46 1.02 17.76 -0.57
N ASP A 47 2.06 18.58 -0.76
CA ASP A 47 1.98 20.04 -0.59
C ASP A 47 0.99 20.67 -1.56
N VAL A 48 1.07 20.35 -2.85
CA VAL A 48 0.11 20.83 -3.85
C VAL A 48 -1.30 20.43 -3.45
N TYR A 49 -1.53 19.17 -3.07
CA TYR A 49 -2.86 18.71 -2.66
C TYR A 49 -3.40 19.49 -1.45
N LYS A 50 -2.56 19.75 -0.44
CA LYS A 50 -2.94 20.55 0.75
C LYS A 50 -3.28 22.00 0.38
N ARG A 51 -2.52 22.61 -0.54
CA ARG A 51 -2.83 23.96 -1.07
C ARG A 51 -4.14 23.99 -1.87
N CYS A 52 -4.44 22.93 -2.60
CA CYS A 52 -5.70 22.77 -3.35
C CYS A 52 -6.92 22.53 -2.44
N ASN A 53 -6.72 21.94 -1.26
CA ASN A 53 -7.79 21.51 -0.34
C ASN A 53 -7.58 22.08 1.08
N PRO A 54 -7.58 23.42 1.24
CA PRO A 54 -7.17 24.07 2.49
C PRO A 54 -8.13 23.82 3.67
N SER A 55 -9.37 23.38 3.41
CA SER A 55 -10.33 23.05 4.46
C SER A 55 -9.97 21.78 5.24
N GLY A 56 -9.11 20.91 4.69
CA GLY A 56 -8.75 19.63 5.29
C GLY A 56 -9.89 18.60 5.33
N ASN A 57 -11.03 18.89 4.72
CA ASN A 57 -12.17 17.97 4.63
C ASN A 57 -11.94 16.84 3.61
N GLN A 58 -10.99 17.03 2.70
CA GLN A 58 -10.52 16.01 1.77
C GLN A 58 -9.01 15.92 1.91
N ILE A 59 -8.51 14.71 2.14
CA ILE A 59 -7.08 14.43 2.24
C ILE A 59 -6.79 13.25 1.33
N ASP A 60 -5.88 13.43 0.38
CA ASP A 60 -5.37 12.30 -0.39
C ASP A 60 -4.28 11.61 0.43
N ILE A 61 -4.68 10.50 1.05
CA ILE A 61 -3.79 9.69 1.87
C ILE A 61 -2.79 8.89 1.03
N PHE A 62 -2.98 8.74 -0.29
CA PHE A 62 -2.14 7.83 -1.08
C PHE A 62 -0.71 8.34 -1.21
N PRO A 63 -0.47 9.58 -1.65
CA PRO A 63 0.88 10.14 -1.63
C PRO A 63 1.52 10.05 -0.24
N MET A 64 0.73 10.19 0.83
CA MET A 64 1.21 10.05 2.21
C MET A 64 1.63 8.62 2.55
N LEU A 65 0.83 7.61 2.17
CA LEU A 65 1.19 6.20 2.34
C LEU A 65 2.46 5.85 1.57
N TYR A 66 2.59 6.34 0.32
CA TYR A 66 3.82 6.19 -0.47
C TYR A 66 5.01 6.89 0.18
N LEU A 67 4.82 8.11 0.72
CA LEU A 67 5.86 8.86 1.42
C LEU A 67 6.32 8.12 2.67
N GLY A 68 5.40 7.56 3.45
CA GLY A 68 5.73 6.72 4.60
C GLY A 68 6.60 5.53 4.20
N VAL A 69 6.29 4.85 3.08
CA VAL A 69 7.12 3.76 2.55
C VAL A 69 8.49 4.28 2.12
N ALA A 70 8.55 5.34 1.33
CA ALA A 70 9.78 5.94 0.84
C ALA A 70 10.72 6.35 1.99
N LEU A 71 10.18 6.98 3.03
CA LEU A 71 10.92 7.35 4.24
C LEU A 71 11.38 6.12 5.04
N SER A 72 10.56 5.07 5.13
CA SER A 72 10.94 3.84 5.85
C SER A 72 12.16 3.14 5.24
N LYS A 73 12.46 3.42 3.97
CA LYS A 73 13.65 2.94 3.24
C LYS A 73 14.90 3.77 3.47
N LYS A 74 14.78 4.99 4.00
CA LYS A 74 15.91 5.87 4.29
C LYS A 74 16.40 5.65 5.71
N PRO A 75 17.68 5.27 5.93
CA PRO A 75 18.24 5.19 7.27
C PRO A 75 18.12 6.52 8.01
N GLY A 76 17.62 6.49 9.25
CA GLY A 76 17.47 7.69 10.10
C GLY A 76 16.11 8.40 9.98
N GLU A 77 15.30 8.05 8.98
CA GLU A 77 13.99 8.67 8.74
C GLU A 77 12.82 7.88 9.36
N GLU A 78 13.10 6.91 10.24
CA GLU A 78 12.08 5.97 10.73
C GLU A 78 10.96 6.65 11.52
N GLU A 79 11.28 7.64 12.35
CA GLU A 79 10.27 8.37 13.12
C GLU A 79 9.41 9.26 12.22
N LYS A 80 10.01 9.87 11.19
CA LYS A 80 9.28 10.64 10.18
C LYS A 80 8.33 9.71 9.41
N ALA A 81 8.81 8.54 8.99
CA ALA A 81 7.99 7.52 8.35
C ALA A 81 6.81 7.09 9.24
N ILE A 82 7.04 6.80 10.52
CA ILE A 82 5.98 6.43 11.48
C ILE A 82 4.95 7.55 11.61
N LYS A 83 5.39 8.81 11.74
CA LYS A 83 4.49 9.96 11.82
C LYS A 83 3.63 10.07 10.56
N THR A 84 4.25 9.97 9.38
CA THR A 84 3.54 10.04 8.10
C THR A 84 2.52 8.91 7.95
N PHE A 85 2.86 7.68 8.34
CA PHE A 85 1.90 6.57 8.32
C PHE A 85 0.72 6.81 9.26
N LYS A 86 0.97 7.29 10.49
CA LYS A 86 -0.10 7.59 11.44
C LYS A 86 -1.02 8.67 10.89
N GLU A 87 -0.47 9.78 10.40
CA GLU A 87 -1.26 10.88 9.81
C GLU A 87 -2.12 10.40 8.64
N ALA A 88 -1.57 9.56 7.75
CA ALA A 88 -2.32 8.99 6.63
C ALA A 88 -3.46 8.06 7.10
N LEU A 89 -3.19 7.18 8.07
CA LEU A 89 -4.15 6.20 8.55
C LEU A 89 -5.23 6.79 9.46
N ASP A 90 -4.92 7.87 10.18
CA ASP A 90 -5.87 8.60 11.03
C ASP A 90 -6.86 9.43 10.20
N ASN A 91 -6.58 9.65 8.91
CA ASN A 91 -7.46 10.34 7.97
C ASN A 91 -8.03 9.39 6.89
N LEU A 92 -8.05 8.08 7.15
CA LEU A 92 -8.53 7.07 6.20
C LEU A 92 -10.01 7.28 5.82
N ASP A 93 -10.82 7.79 6.74
CA ASP A 93 -12.24 8.15 6.56
C ASP A 93 -12.47 9.35 5.64
N LYS A 94 -11.45 10.21 5.48
CA LYS A 94 -11.48 11.41 4.63
C LYS A 94 -10.92 11.16 3.23
N ALA A 95 -10.44 9.95 2.96
CA ALA A 95 -9.87 9.60 1.66
C ALA A 95 -10.98 9.46 0.61
N PRO A 96 -10.86 10.09 -0.57
CA PRO A 96 -11.89 10.02 -1.61
C PRO A 96 -12.03 8.62 -2.24
N GLN A 97 -11.00 7.79 -2.11
CA GLN A 97 -10.94 6.44 -2.65
C GLN A 97 -10.07 5.57 -1.74
N MET A 98 -10.39 4.27 -1.61
CA MET A 98 -9.63 3.34 -0.76
C MET A 98 -8.96 2.23 -1.61
N PRO A 99 -7.66 2.37 -1.94
CA PRO A 99 -6.91 1.48 -2.81
C PRO A 99 -6.39 0.30 -2.01
N VAL A 100 -7.20 -0.73 -1.84
CA VAL A 100 -6.87 -1.70 -0.79
C VAL A 100 -5.47 -2.33 -0.95
N ARG A 101 -5.04 -2.59 -2.19
CA ARG A 101 -3.67 -3.06 -2.50
C ARG A 101 -2.59 -2.09 -2.00
N GLY A 102 -2.75 -0.78 -2.24
CA GLY A 102 -1.82 0.24 -1.77
C GLY A 102 -1.79 0.35 -0.23
N LEU A 103 -2.96 0.21 0.41
CA LEU A 103 -3.09 0.27 1.86
C LEU A 103 -2.40 -0.93 2.54
N ILE A 104 -2.60 -2.14 2.05
CA ILE A 104 -1.98 -3.36 2.59
C ILE A 104 -0.46 -3.31 2.47
N TRP A 105 0.03 -2.93 1.29
CA TRP A 105 1.46 -2.71 1.05
C TRP A 105 2.05 -1.71 2.05
N ALA A 106 1.42 -0.54 2.19
CA ALA A 106 1.88 0.49 3.12
C ALA A 106 1.85 0.02 4.59
N ARG A 107 0.83 -0.74 5.00
CA ARG A 107 0.76 -1.32 6.35
C ARG A 107 1.87 -2.34 6.62
N ALA A 108 2.28 -3.13 5.61
CA ALA A 108 3.38 -4.08 5.75
C ALA A 108 4.70 -3.34 6.04
N TYR A 109 4.96 -2.25 5.31
CA TYR A 109 6.08 -1.35 5.59
C TYR A 109 5.98 -0.67 6.94
N PHE A 110 4.79 -0.22 7.33
CA PHE A 110 4.57 0.40 8.63
C PHE A 110 4.88 -0.58 9.78
N SER A 111 4.44 -1.84 9.67
CA SER A 111 4.77 -2.89 10.63
C SER A 111 6.29 -3.06 10.80
N ARG A 112 7.04 -3.09 9.70
CA ARG A 112 8.50 -3.24 9.72
C ARG A 112 9.20 -2.07 10.40
N VAL A 113 8.86 -0.84 10.05
CA VAL A 113 9.49 0.34 10.67
C VAL A 113 9.15 0.44 12.16
N LEU A 114 7.93 0.07 12.56
CA LEU A 114 7.56 -0.04 13.97
C LEU A 114 8.43 -1.06 14.71
N ARG A 115 8.68 -2.23 14.12
CA ARG A 115 9.59 -3.25 14.70
C ARG A 115 11.02 -2.75 14.81
N LYS A 116 11.53 -2.07 13.77
CA LYS A 116 12.87 -1.44 13.79
C LYS A 116 13.03 -0.45 14.95
N LYS A 117 11.94 0.19 15.38
CA LYS A 117 11.89 1.11 16.53
C LYS A 117 11.44 0.45 17.85
N GLY A 118 11.38 -0.87 17.92
CA GLY A 118 10.98 -1.61 19.12
C GLY A 118 9.48 -1.55 19.45
N ARG A 119 8.64 -0.97 18.59
CA ARG A 119 7.20 -0.80 18.78
C ARG A 119 6.40 -2.03 18.35
N VAL A 120 6.77 -3.19 18.92
CA VAL A 120 6.26 -4.52 18.48
C VAL A 120 4.75 -4.65 18.63
N LYS A 121 4.14 -4.08 19.67
CA LYS A 121 2.69 -4.13 19.89
C LYS A 121 1.93 -3.42 18.77
N GLU A 122 2.39 -2.25 18.35
CA GLU A 122 1.80 -1.50 17.24
C GLU A 122 2.01 -2.24 15.91
N ALA A 123 3.18 -2.84 15.69
CA ALA A 123 3.46 -3.63 14.50
C ALA A 123 2.49 -4.82 14.36
N LYS A 124 2.28 -5.58 15.45
CA LYS A 124 1.32 -6.70 15.46
C LYS A 124 -0.11 -6.26 15.13
N LYS A 125 -0.51 -5.04 15.49
CA LYS A 125 -1.81 -4.47 15.10
C LYS A 125 -1.90 -4.29 13.58
N GLN A 126 -0.83 -3.81 12.94
CA GLN A 126 -0.79 -3.68 11.47
C GLN A 126 -0.85 -5.05 10.79
N ASP A 127 -0.07 -6.02 11.27
CA ASP A 127 -0.07 -7.38 10.72
C ASP A 127 -1.47 -8.02 10.83
N ARG A 128 -2.15 -7.81 11.95
CA ARG A 128 -3.51 -8.31 12.16
C ARG A 128 -4.50 -7.71 11.16
N LEU A 129 -4.46 -6.39 10.96
CA LEU A 129 -5.34 -5.71 9.98
C LEU A 129 -5.11 -6.21 8.55
N ILE A 130 -3.85 -6.50 8.17
CA ILE A 130 -3.53 -7.11 6.88
C ILE A 130 -4.16 -8.51 6.78
N ARG A 131 -3.96 -9.36 7.80
CA ARG A 131 -4.53 -10.72 7.81
C ARG A 131 -6.05 -10.72 7.77
N GLU A 132 -6.70 -9.92 8.62
CA GLU A 132 -8.16 -9.78 8.65
C GLU A 132 -8.71 -9.43 7.26
N TRP A 133 -8.05 -8.50 6.55
CA TRP A 133 -8.46 -8.18 5.20
C TRP A 133 -8.27 -9.34 4.22
N ILE A 134 -7.11 -10.01 4.23
CA ILE A 134 -6.83 -11.13 3.32
C ILE A 134 -7.82 -12.27 3.55
N LEU A 135 -8.10 -12.60 4.81
CA LEU A 135 -9.04 -13.66 5.20
C LEU A 135 -10.49 -13.30 4.83
N GLY A 136 -10.85 -12.01 4.82
CA GLY A 136 -12.14 -11.53 4.32
C GLY A 136 -12.26 -11.51 2.79
N HIS A 137 -11.14 -11.55 2.06
CA HIS A 137 -11.09 -11.46 0.60
C HIS A 137 -10.13 -12.49 -0.03
N PRO A 138 -10.28 -13.79 0.30
CA PRO A 138 -9.29 -14.83 -0.02
C PRO A 138 -9.03 -15.05 -1.51
N TYR A 139 -9.96 -14.64 -2.38
CA TYR A 139 -9.91 -14.87 -3.83
C TYR A 139 -9.72 -13.58 -4.64
N LEU A 140 -9.48 -12.44 -3.98
CA LEU A 140 -9.34 -11.16 -4.68
C LEU A 140 -7.96 -10.98 -5.34
N MET A 141 -6.95 -11.69 -4.84
CA MET A 141 -5.59 -11.76 -5.38
C MET A 141 -5.04 -13.17 -5.16
N SER A 142 -4.12 -13.60 -6.00
CA SER A 142 -3.46 -14.90 -5.79
C SER A 142 -2.57 -14.88 -4.54
N PRO A 143 -2.32 -16.06 -3.93
CA PRO A 143 -1.33 -16.18 -2.88
C PRO A 143 0.04 -15.57 -3.20
N SER A 144 0.53 -15.73 -4.43
CA SER A 144 1.79 -15.20 -4.93
C SER A 144 1.76 -13.67 -5.02
N GLU A 145 0.70 -13.09 -5.57
CA GLU A 145 0.52 -11.63 -5.62
C GLU A 145 0.41 -11.02 -4.22
N LEU A 146 -0.27 -11.69 -3.30
CA LEU A 146 -0.39 -11.27 -1.90
C LEU A 146 0.97 -11.31 -1.19
N ARG A 147 1.77 -12.36 -1.45
CA ARG A 147 3.13 -12.46 -0.92
C ARG A 147 4.02 -11.37 -1.48
N GLU A 148 4.02 -11.13 -2.78
CA GLU A 148 4.80 -10.04 -3.40
C GLU A 148 4.41 -8.66 -2.84
N LEU A 149 3.12 -8.47 -2.51
CA LEU A 149 2.63 -7.22 -1.96
C LEU A 149 3.09 -6.97 -0.51
N VAL A 150 3.17 -8.02 0.31
CA VAL A 150 3.31 -7.93 1.77
C VAL A 150 4.67 -8.38 2.27
N VAL A 151 5.37 -9.24 1.55
CA VAL A 151 6.69 -9.77 1.88
C VAL A 151 7.70 -9.12 0.96
N GLU A 152 8.79 -8.66 1.55
CA GLU A 152 9.91 -8.11 0.80
C GLU A 152 11.07 -9.10 0.89
N ASP A 153 11.85 -9.21 -0.18
CA ASP A 153 13.01 -10.09 -0.25
C ASP A 153 13.97 -9.86 0.92
N GLY A 154 14.37 -10.95 1.57
CA GLY A 154 15.27 -10.91 2.72
C GLY A 154 14.65 -10.41 4.03
N VAL A 155 13.34 -10.12 4.07
CA VAL A 155 12.63 -9.67 5.28
C VAL A 155 11.78 -10.81 5.86
N THR A 156 11.77 -10.93 7.19
CA THR A 156 10.93 -11.90 7.90
C THR A 156 9.44 -11.72 7.55
N ASP A 157 8.80 -12.83 7.18
CA ASP A 157 7.37 -12.89 6.93
C ASP A 157 6.57 -12.95 8.25
N TYR A 158 6.00 -11.82 8.65
CA TYR A 158 5.17 -11.74 9.87
C TYR A 158 3.67 -11.97 9.61
N VAL A 159 3.24 -11.93 8.34
CA VAL A 159 1.84 -12.02 7.97
C VAL A 159 1.47 -13.47 7.66
N PHE A 160 2.12 -14.10 6.68
CA PHE A 160 1.77 -15.47 6.27
C PHE A 160 2.40 -16.55 7.16
N ALA A 161 3.35 -16.20 8.02
CA ALA A 161 3.82 -17.14 9.04
C ALA A 161 2.77 -17.41 10.15
N HIS A 162 1.71 -16.59 10.24
CA HIS A 162 0.64 -16.78 11.22
C HIS A 162 -0.17 -18.06 10.94
N PRO A 163 -0.55 -18.85 11.97
CA PRO A 163 -1.29 -20.11 11.78
C PRO A 163 -2.54 -19.98 10.89
N ASP A 164 -3.37 -18.97 11.14
CA ASP A 164 -4.60 -18.73 10.35
C ASP A 164 -4.33 -18.53 8.86
N MET A 165 -3.21 -17.88 8.51
CA MET A 165 -2.84 -17.68 7.11
C MET A 165 -2.39 -18.98 6.46
N LYS A 166 -1.60 -19.79 7.17
CA LYS A 166 -1.17 -21.11 6.67
C LYS A 166 -2.36 -21.99 6.36
N ILE A 167 -3.33 -22.09 7.27
CA ILE A 167 -4.53 -22.94 7.09
C ILE A 167 -5.29 -22.58 5.81
N VAL A 168 -5.45 -21.30 5.51
CA VAL A 168 -6.17 -20.85 4.31
C VAL A 168 -5.33 -21.06 3.06
N PHE A 169 -4.05 -20.71 3.10
CA PHE A 169 -3.19 -20.73 1.91
C PHE A 169 -2.76 -22.15 1.52
N ASP A 170 -2.66 -23.08 2.47
CA ASP A 170 -2.37 -24.49 2.19
C ASP A 170 -3.51 -25.15 1.37
N ARG A 171 -4.72 -24.59 1.43
CA ARG A 171 -5.90 -25.04 0.68
C ARG A 171 -6.03 -24.41 -0.71
N MET A 172 -5.25 -23.36 -1.00
CA MET A 172 -5.28 -22.66 -2.27
C MET A 172 -4.20 -23.21 -3.19
N ASP A 173 -4.58 -23.54 -4.42
CA ASP A 173 -3.65 -23.78 -5.52
C ASP A 173 -3.76 -22.67 -6.55
N GLU A 174 -2.61 -22.30 -7.11
CA GLU A 174 -2.53 -21.41 -8.26
C GLU A 174 -2.34 -22.25 -9.51
N ILE A 175 -3.33 -22.20 -10.40
CA ILE A 175 -3.32 -22.90 -11.67
C ILE A 175 -3.22 -21.86 -12.78
N LYS A 176 -2.31 -22.05 -13.74
CA LYS A 176 -2.31 -21.24 -14.95
C LYS A 176 -3.41 -21.72 -15.88
N ASP A 177 -4.31 -20.82 -16.23
CA ASP A 177 -5.29 -21.06 -17.28
C ASP A 177 -4.54 -21.32 -18.61
N PRO A 178 -4.76 -22.49 -19.25
CA PRO A 178 -3.99 -22.88 -20.42
C PRO A 178 -4.33 -22.06 -21.68
N VAL A 179 -5.46 -21.35 -21.68
CA VAL A 179 -5.94 -20.57 -22.84
C VAL A 179 -5.46 -19.12 -22.74
N THR A 180 -5.58 -18.53 -21.56
CA THR A 180 -5.31 -17.11 -21.32
C THR A 180 -3.94 -16.86 -20.68
N GLY A 181 -3.32 -17.89 -20.09
CA GLY A 181 -2.11 -17.76 -19.30
C GLY A 181 -2.32 -17.07 -17.94
N ALA A 182 -3.56 -16.69 -17.60
CA ALA A 182 -3.90 -16.04 -16.35
C ALA A 182 -3.76 -17.01 -15.16
N THR A 183 -3.31 -16.52 -14.01
CA THR A 183 -3.29 -17.31 -12.78
C THR A 183 -4.68 -17.33 -12.17
N VAL A 184 -5.23 -18.53 -11.96
CA VAL A 184 -6.51 -18.76 -11.29
C VAL A 184 -6.24 -19.41 -9.93
N VAL A 185 -6.88 -18.90 -8.89
CA VAL A 185 -6.83 -19.48 -7.54
C VAL A 185 -7.95 -20.49 -7.39
N VAL A 186 -7.61 -21.69 -6.97
CA VAL A 186 -8.56 -22.78 -6.80
C VAL A 186 -8.49 -23.33 -5.37
N ASP A 187 -9.65 -23.48 -4.73
CA ASP A 187 -9.74 -24.13 -3.41
C ASP A 187 -9.79 -25.65 -3.60
N LYS A 188 -8.78 -26.35 -3.08
CA LYS A 188 -8.65 -27.82 -3.12
C LYS A 188 -9.90 -28.54 -2.65
N ILE A 189 -10.61 -27.99 -1.66
CA ILE A 189 -11.81 -28.61 -1.07
C ILE A 189 -13.01 -28.47 -2.02
N MET A 190 -13.09 -27.39 -2.79
CA MET A 190 -14.16 -27.19 -3.75
C MET A 190 -13.99 -28.03 -5.02
N VAL A 191 -12.74 -28.34 -5.42
CA VAL A 191 -12.45 -29.22 -6.56
C VAL A 191 -12.74 -30.68 -6.24
N ALA A 192 -12.42 -31.14 -5.03
CA ALA A 192 -12.64 -32.53 -4.61
C ALA A 192 -14.13 -32.95 -4.54
N LYS A 193 -15.06 -31.99 -4.62
CA LYS A 193 -16.52 -32.25 -4.59
C LYS A 193 -17.20 -32.32 -5.95
N ARG A 194 -16.46 -32.21 -7.06
CA ARG A 194 -17.02 -32.48 -8.39
C ARG A 194 -16.49 -33.83 -8.90
N PRO A 195 -17.20 -34.94 -8.66
CA PRO A 195 -17.01 -36.11 -9.51
C PRO A 195 -17.48 -35.70 -10.91
N PHE A 196 -16.65 -35.92 -11.91
CA PHE A 196 -17.15 -36.11 -13.27
C PHE A 196 -18.05 -37.34 -13.29
#